data_AF-A0AAE4QX75-F1
#
_entry.id   AF-A0AAE4QX75-F1
#
_cell.length_a   1.000
_cell.length_b   1.000
_cell.length_c   1.000
_cell.angle_alpha   90.00
_cell.angle_beta   90.00
_cell.angle_gamma   90.00
#
_symmetry.space_group_name_H-M   'P 1'
#
loop_
_entity.id
_entity.type
_entity.pdbx_description
1 polymer ?
#
loop_
_entity_poly.entity_id
_entity_poly.type
_entity_poly.pdbx_seq_one_letter_code
_entity_poly.pdbx_strand_id
1 'polypeptide(L)'
;MSRRSSPAPALWLLTACVLGLAACGEQIPGGMPAEAQSQTATDQGAADQVGTGQVGAGQTGADPGAAAPAAGSDADDPIVVKIGEEEFLTNMAIYRRYDDAKETALALGAPVAPAEVLEGGKKQDFADGAIFWSPQTGAQIVRGQILATYRDNGGPAGRLGWPVSDEIADGEVIYSDFQRGQIRLEDQAIRVVEHSG
;
A
#
# COMPACT_ATOMS: atom_id res chain seq x y z
N MET A 1 19.62 36.44 36.77
CA MET A 1 20.38 35.69 37.79
C MET A 1 19.39 34.94 38.68
N SER A 2 19.48 33.60 38.70
CA SER A 2 18.91 32.66 39.70
C SER A 2 17.37 32.58 39.76
N ARG A 3 16.72 31.40 39.70
CA ARG A 3 17.01 30.20 40.49
C ARG A 3 16.73 28.91 39.73
N ARG A 4 17.65 27.96 39.90
CA ARG A 4 17.50 26.53 39.62
C ARG A 4 16.49 25.92 40.59
N SER A 5 15.70 24.95 40.15
CA SER A 5 15.30 23.83 41.02
C SER A 5 14.86 22.64 40.17
N SER A 6 15.67 21.59 40.17
CA SER A 6 15.29 20.21 39.84
C SER A 6 15.37 19.41 41.14
N PRO A 7 14.51 18.40 41.31
CA PRO A 7 14.97 17.16 41.96
C PRO A 7 14.69 15.92 41.10
N ALA A 8 15.61 14.96 41.23
CA ALA A 8 15.75 13.72 40.47
C ALA A 8 15.04 12.52 41.20
N PRO A 9 15.35 11.22 40.92
CA PRO A 9 14.41 10.23 40.42
C PRO A 9 14.01 9.14 41.44
N ALA A 10 12.86 8.49 41.26
CA ALA A 10 12.43 7.35 42.07
C ALA A 10 12.62 6.02 41.31
N LEU A 11 13.70 5.35 41.68
CA LEU A 11 14.06 3.96 41.39
C LEU A 11 13.14 3.03 42.22
N TRP A 12 12.40 2.12 41.59
CA TRP A 12 11.76 1.00 42.30
C TRP A 12 12.14 -0.35 41.67
N LEU A 13 12.44 -1.26 42.58
CA LEU A 13 13.21 -2.48 42.44
C LEU A 13 12.45 -3.66 41.83
N LEU A 14 13.26 -4.51 41.20
CA LEU A 14 13.05 -5.91 40.82
C LEU A 14 12.18 -6.72 41.80
N THR A 15 11.29 -7.55 41.27
CA THR A 15 10.83 -8.77 41.95
C THR A 15 10.85 -9.92 40.95
N ALA A 16 11.91 -10.73 41.01
CA ALA A 16 11.96 -12.05 40.42
C ALA A 16 11.20 -13.01 41.36
N CYS A 17 10.34 -13.87 40.79
CA CYS A 17 9.81 -15.03 41.52
C CYS A 17 10.06 -16.30 40.68
N VAL A 18 10.39 -17.34 41.42
CA VAL A 18 11.22 -18.48 41.03
C VAL A 18 10.37 -19.65 40.54
N LEU A 19 10.88 -20.29 39.49
CA LEU A 19 10.93 -21.73 39.21
C LEU A 19 10.14 -22.66 40.16
N GLY A 20 9.23 -23.46 39.59
CA GLY A 20 8.64 -24.63 40.23
C GLY A 20 8.51 -25.77 39.24
N LEU A 21 9.45 -26.72 39.29
CA LEU A 21 9.51 -27.95 38.50
C LEU A 21 9.10 -29.15 39.37
N ALA A 22 8.53 -30.16 38.70
CA ALA A 22 8.42 -31.57 39.10
C ALA A 22 7.18 -32.03 39.91
N ALA A 23 6.41 -32.92 39.28
CA ALA A 23 6.09 -34.23 39.85
C ALA A 23 5.72 -35.25 38.74
N CYS A 24 6.45 -36.38 38.72
CA CYS A 24 6.10 -37.67 38.10
C CYS A 24 4.72 -38.16 38.60
N GLY A 25 4.00 -39.12 38.01
CA GLY A 25 4.24 -40.15 36.99
C GLY A 25 3.26 -41.30 37.30
N GLU A 26 2.73 -42.01 36.30
CA GLU A 26 2.04 -43.32 36.45
C GLU A 26 1.71 -43.84 35.02
N GLN A 27 2.60 -44.52 34.30
CA GLN A 27 2.96 -45.95 34.32
C GLN A 27 1.79 -46.93 34.06
N ILE A 28 1.94 -47.72 32.97
CA ILE A 28 1.63 -49.16 32.73
C ILE A 28 1.18 -49.40 31.26
N PRO A 29 1.54 -50.54 30.62
CA PRO A 29 2.13 -50.56 29.27
C PRO A 29 1.34 -51.38 28.22
N GLY A 30 1.84 -51.33 26.98
CA GLY A 30 1.92 -52.50 26.10
C GLY A 30 0.96 -52.53 24.91
N GLY A 31 1.55 -52.65 23.72
CA GLY A 31 0.86 -53.17 22.53
C GLY A 31 0.88 -52.25 21.32
N MET A 32 1.96 -52.28 20.54
CA MET A 32 1.86 -52.10 19.08
C MET A 32 1.38 -53.44 18.50
N PRO A 33 0.54 -53.42 17.46
CA PRO A 33 1.14 -53.62 16.15
C PRO A 33 0.67 -52.62 15.10
N ALA A 34 1.62 -52.31 14.22
CA ALA A 34 1.37 -51.70 12.93
C ALA A 34 0.70 -52.72 12.00
N GLU A 35 -0.44 -52.37 11.42
CA GLU A 35 -0.89 -52.94 10.16
C GLU A 35 -1.49 -51.84 9.28
N ALA A 36 -0.83 -51.62 8.15
CA ALA A 36 -1.33 -50.85 7.04
C ALA A 36 -2.52 -51.58 6.42
N GLN A 37 -3.65 -50.91 6.28
CA GLN A 37 -4.68 -51.34 5.34
C GLN A 37 -5.23 -50.14 4.56
N SER A 38 -4.81 -50.13 3.31
CA SER A 38 -5.31 -49.36 2.19
C SER A 38 -6.82 -49.47 2.07
N GLN A 39 -7.52 -48.35 1.98
CA GLN A 39 -8.84 -48.31 1.33
C GLN A 39 -8.92 -47.09 0.42
N THR A 40 -8.96 -47.41 -0.87
CA THR A 40 -9.39 -46.57 -1.98
C THR A 40 -10.78 -46.01 -1.72
N ALA A 41 -10.97 -44.71 -1.94
CA ALA A 41 -12.29 -44.12 -2.11
C ALA A 41 -12.25 -43.20 -3.33
N THR A 42 -12.75 -43.72 -4.45
CA THR A 42 -13.38 -42.93 -5.49
C THR A 42 -14.79 -42.64 -5.02
N ASP A 43 -15.21 -41.37 -4.93
CA ASP A 43 -16.48 -40.93 -5.52
C ASP A 43 -16.61 -39.39 -5.51
N GLN A 44 -17.15 -38.86 -6.59
CA GLN A 44 -17.40 -37.43 -6.83
C GLN A 44 -18.71 -37.00 -6.16
N GLY A 45 -18.69 -35.86 -5.47
CA GLY A 45 -19.90 -35.22 -4.96
C GLY A 45 -19.69 -33.72 -4.78
N ALA A 46 -20.57 -32.93 -5.38
CA ALA A 46 -20.41 -31.52 -5.67
C ALA A 46 -20.67 -30.57 -4.48
N ALA A 47 -20.16 -29.35 -4.70
CA ALA A 47 -20.65 -28.05 -4.24
C ALA A 47 -20.38 -27.57 -2.81
N ASP A 48 -20.11 -26.27 -2.77
CA ASP A 48 -20.17 -25.36 -1.64
C ASP A 48 -19.02 -25.43 -0.63
N GLN A 49 -18.02 -24.57 -0.83
CA GLN A 49 -17.28 -23.95 0.26
C GLN A 49 -16.95 -22.50 -0.13
N VAL A 50 -17.78 -21.58 0.38
CA VAL A 50 -17.40 -20.19 0.63
C VAL A 50 -16.24 -20.21 1.62
N GLY A 51 -15.02 -20.18 1.09
CA GLY A 51 -13.80 -20.14 1.88
C GLY A 51 -13.47 -18.71 2.27
N THR A 52 -13.73 -18.35 3.52
CA THR A 52 -13.05 -17.27 4.24
C THR A 52 -11.55 -17.55 4.25
N GLY A 53 -10.82 -16.99 3.29
CA GLY A 53 -9.37 -17.04 3.21
C GLY A 53 -8.76 -15.75 3.74
N GLN A 54 -8.38 -15.78 5.02
CA GLN A 54 -7.43 -14.86 5.62
C GLN A 54 -6.12 -14.89 4.82
N VAL A 55 -5.82 -13.85 4.04
CA VAL A 55 -4.53 -13.73 3.36
C VAL A 55 -3.50 -13.22 4.36
N GLY A 56 -2.49 -14.04 4.61
CA GLY A 56 -1.43 -13.78 5.57
C GLY A 56 -0.54 -12.61 5.14
N ALA A 57 -0.13 -11.83 6.14
CA ALA A 57 1.02 -10.95 6.05
C ALA A 57 2.26 -11.77 5.63
N GLY A 58 2.78 -11.47 4.45
CA GLY A 58 3.91 -12.18 3.86
C GLY A 58 4.47 -11.43 2.67
N GLN A 59 5.30 -10.43 2.97
CA GLN A 59 6.44 -9.94 2.19
C GLN A 59 6.25 -9.74 0.68
N THR A 60 6.23 -8.48 0.24
CA THR A 60 7.13 -8.03 -0.84
C THR A 60 7.58 -6.60 -0.53
N GLY A 61 8.88 -6.36 -0.58
CA GLY A 61 9.38 -4.99 -0.67
C GLY A 61 8.71 -4.36 -1.89
N ALA A 62 8.08 -3.20 -1.69
CA ALA A 62 7.54 -2.41 -2.79
C ALA A 62 8.71 -2.01 -3.69
N ASP A 63 8.83 -2.69 -4.83
CA ASP A 63 9.72 -2.30 -5.91
C ASP A 63 9.21 -0.94 -6.44
N PRO A 64 9.99 0.15 -6.31
CA PRO A 64 9.61 1.47 -6.79
C PRO A 64 9.72 1.47 -8.32
N GLY A 65 8.72 0.92 -8.98
CA GLY A 65 8.71 0.75 -10.44
C GLY A 65 7.61 -0.16 -10.98
N ALA A 66 6.91 -0.91 -10.13
CA ALA A 66 5.83 -1.77 -10.57
C ALA A 66 4.63 -0.93 -11.08
N ALA A 67 4.39 -0.97 -12.39
CA ALA A 67 3.15 -0.51 -13.00
C ALA A 67 1.96 -1.06 -12.22
N ALA A 68 1.08 -0.17 -11.73
CA ALA A 68 -0.06 -0.55 -10.93
C ALA A 68 -0.88 -1.67 -11.60
N PRO A 69 -1.34 -2.69 -10.86
CA PRO A 69 -2.12 -3.77 -11.43
C PRO A 69 -3.37 -3.21 -12.12
N ALA A 70 -3.72 -3.80 -13.27
CA ALA A 70 -4.91 -3.46 -14.02
C ALA A 70 -6.14 -3.48 -13.11
N ALA A 71 -7.00 -2.46 -13.29
CA ALA A 71 -8.23 -2.24 -12.55
C ALA A 71 -9.04 -3.54 -12.36
N GLY A 72 -9.18 -3.99 -11.11
CA GLY A 72 -10.22 -4.96 -10.75
C GLY A 72 -11.60 -4.42 -11.13
N SER A 73 -12.58 -5.30 -11.33
CA SER A 73 -13.93 -4.93 -11.78
C SER A 73 -14.61 -3.85 -10.91
N ASP A 74 -14.18 -3.73 -9.66
CA ASP A 74 -14.66 -2.80 -8.63
C ASP A 74 -13.82 -1.51 -8.52
N ALA A 75 -12.87 -1.27 -9.44
CA ALA A 75 -11.92 -0.17 -9.34
C ALA A 75 -12.56 1.23 -9.21
N ASP A 76 -13.68 1.49 -9.91
CA ASP A 76 -14.42 2.77 -9.83
C ASP A 76 -15.43 2.81 -8.68
N ASP A 77 -15.60 1.71 -7.93
CA ASP A 77 -16.61 1.65 -6.87
C ASP A 77 -16.31 2.73 -5.81
N PRO A 78 -17.28 3.61 -5.52
CA PRO A 78 -17.09 4.67 -4.55
C PRO A 78 -17.06 4.08 -3.14
N ILE A 79 -16.13 4.56 -2.33
CA ILE A 79 -16.02 4.20 -0.92
C ILE A 79 -15.85 5.45 -0.06
N VAL A 80 -16.27 5.36 1.19
CA VAL A 80 -15.99 6.38 2.21
C VAL A 80 -14.91 5.85 3.14
N VAL A 81 -13.78 6.53 3.20
CA VAL A 81 -12.66 6.18 4.08
C VAL A 81 -12.60 7.15 5.25
N LYS A 82 -12.37 6.62 6.44
CA LYS A 82 -12.28 7.39 7.67
C LYS A 82 -10.83 7.52 8.09
N ILE A 83 -10.31 8.74 8.12
CA ILE A 83 -8.93 9.03 8.53
C ILE A 83 -8.99 10.05 9.67
N GLY A 84 -8.65 9.61 10.87
CA GLY A 84 -8.96 10.34 12.09
C GLY A 84 -10.47 10.43 12.31
N GLU A 85 -10.98 11.65 12.51
CA GLU A 85 -12.41 11.94 12.68
C GLU A 85 -13.11 12.29 11.35
N GLU A 86 -12.35 12.49 10.27
CA GLU A 86 -12.86 12.93 8.97
C GLU A 86 -13.19 11.75 8.05
N GLU A 87 -14.21 11.94 7.21
CA GLU A 87 -14.65 10.99 6.20
C GLU A 87 -14.39 11.57 4.80
N PHE A 88 -13.65 10.83 3.98
CA PHE A 88 -13.34 11.22 2.61
C PHE A 88 -13.98 10.24 1.62
N LEU A 89 -14.66 10.76 0.61
CA LEU A 89 -15.14 9.97 -0.52
C LEU A 89 -13.98 9.71 -1.49
N THR A 90 -13.78 8.45 -1.88
CA THR A 90 -12.79 8.05 -2.90
C THR A 90 -13.33 6.87 -3.71
N ASN A 91 -12.53 6.27 -4.58
CA ASN A 91 -12.83 5.00 -5.23
C ASN A 91 -11.85 3.90 -4.81
N MET A 92 -12.24 2.65 -5.04
CA MET A 92 -11.47 1.49 -4.60
C MET A 92 -10.04 1.45 -5.14
N ALA A 93 -9.82 1.86 -6.39
CA ALA A 93 -8.48 1.85 -6.97
C ALA A 93 -7.54 2.88 -6.33
N ILE A 94 -8.03 4.11 -6.07
CA ILE A 94 -7.23 5.12 -5.36
C ILE A 94 -6.93 4.65 -3.93
N TYR A 95 -7.93 4.09 -3.25
CA TYR A 95 -7.75 3.58 -1.89
C TYR A 95 -6.72 2.45 -1.81
N ARG A 96 -6.79 1.45 -2.71
CA ARG A 96 -5.80 0.36 -2.75
C ARG A 96 -4.40 0.88 -2.96
N ARG A 97 -4.22 1.78 -3.93
CA ARG A 97 -2.91 2.37 -4.21
C ARG A 97 -2.37 3.16 -3.01
N TYR A 98 -3.24 3.89 -2.33
CA TYR A 98 -2.90 4.57 -1.09
C TYR A 98 -2.50 3.60 0.03
N ASP A 99 -3.29 2.54 0.24
CA ASP A 99 -3.03 1.51 1.26
C ASP A 99 -1.68 0.82 1.05
N ASP A 100 -1.35 0.49 -0.21
CA ASP A 100 -0.07 -0.12 -0.59
C ASP A 100 1.13 0.82 -0.34
N ALA A 101 0.92 2.14 -0.43
CA ALA A 101 1.99 3.13 -0.34
C ALA A 101 2.17 3.75 1.06
N LYS A 102 1.15 3.70 1.93
CA LYS A 102 1.12 4.48 3.19
C LYS A 102 2.17 4.07 4.22
N GLU A 103 2.65 2.83 4.17
CA GLU A 103 3.68 2.30 5.09
C GLU A 103 5.10 2.35 4.49
N THR A 104 5.26 2.96 3.30
CA THR A 104 6.56 3.08 2.63
C THR A 104 7.31 4.32 3.09
N ALA A 105 8.63 4.36 2.84
CA ALA A 105 9.43 5.57 3.06
C ALA A 105 8.95 6.78 2.23
N LEU A 106 8.13 6.53 1.21
CA LEU A 106 7.53 7.52 0.32
C LEU A 106 6.02 7.61 0.53
N ALA A 107 5.55 7.51 1.78
CA ALA A 107 4.15 7.67 2.13
C ALA A 107 3.60 9.03 1.65
N LEU A 108 2.34 9.06 1.24
CA LEU A 108 1.67 10.26 0.73
C LEU A 108 1.10 11.18 1.81
N GLY A 109 1.12 10.74 3.07
CA GLY A 109 0.44 11.40 4.17
C GLY A 109 -1.09 11.22 4.12
N ALA A 110 -1.83 12.06 4.84
CA ALA A 110 -3.28 12.02 4.83
C ALA A 110 -3.86 12.60 3.52
N PRO A 111 -5.05 12.16 3.08
CA PRO A 111 -5.77 12.86 2.02
C PRO A 111 -6.11 14.27 2.47
N VAL A 112 -6.00 15.23 1.55
CA VAL A 112 -6.35 16.64 1.84
C VAL A 112 -7.73 17.02 1.32
N ALA A 113 -8.31 16.19 0.46
CA ALA A 113 -9.63 16.36 -0.12
C ALA A 113 -10.24 15.01 -0.53
N PRO A 114 -11.57 14.94 -0.71
CA PRO A 114 -12.22 13.83 -1.40
C PRO A 114 -11.67 13.68 -2.83
N ALA A 115 -11.87 12.50 -3.43
CA ALA A 115 -11.54 12.29 -4.83
C ALA A 115 -12.41 13.19 -5.73
N GLU A 116 -11.73 13.90 -6.63
CA GLU A 116 -12.32 14.71 -7.67
C GLU A 116 -12.56 13.87 -8.93
N VAL A 117 -13.76 13.99 -9.51
CA VAL A 117 -14.10 13.34 -10.77
C VAL A 117 -13.61 14.19 -11.92
N LEU A 118 -12.83 13.60 -12.81
CA LEU A 118 -12.30 14.21 -14.03
C LEU A 118 -12.87 13.52 -15.26
N GLU A 119 -12.72 14.14 -16.43
CA GLU A 119 -13.07 13.47 -17.68
C GLU A 119 -12.14 12.25 -17.89
N GLY A 120 -12.72 11.06 -17.85
CA GLY A 120 -12.00 9.79 -18.05
C GLY A 120 -11.37 9.18 -16.80
N GLY A 121 -11.64 9.71 -15.60
CA GLY A 121 -11.09 9.13 -14.37
C GLY A 121 -11.34 9.97 -13.11
N LYS A 122 -10.49 9.77 -12.11
CA LYS A 122 -10.52 10.52 -10.84
C LYS A 122 -9.12 10.91 -10.41
N LYS A 123 -9.02 11.96 -9.60
CA LYS A 123 -7.80 12.27 -8.85
C LYS A 123 -8.10 12.46 -7.38
N GLN A 124 -7.16 12.17 -6.51
CA GLN A 124 -7.23 12.56 -5.11
C GLN A 124 -5.89 13.15 -4.68
N ASP A 125 -5.98 14.28 -4.00
CA ASP A 125 -4.82 15.00 -3.47
C ASP A 125 -4.53 14.52 -2.04
N PHE A 126 -3.24 14.34 -1.75
CA PHE A 126 -2.69 13.95 -0.45
C PHE A 126 -1.62 14.97 -0.04
N ALA A 127 -1.18 14.91 1.22
CA ALA A 127 -0.23 15.87 1.77
C ALA A 127 1.07 15.98 0.94
N ASP A 128 1.61 14.83 0.51
CA ASP A 128 2.91 14.75 -0.17
C ASP A 128 2.81 14.36 -1.66
N GLY A 129 1.60 14.35 -2.24
CA GLY A 129 1.42 14.00 -3.65
C GLY A 129 -0.04 13.87 -4.06
N ALA A 130 -0.29 13.24 -5.20
CA ALA A 130 -1.63 12.95 -5.68
C ALA A 130 -1.67 11.56 -6.32
N ILE A 131 -2.83 10.91 -6.21
CA ILE A 131 -3.12 9.67 -6.92
C ILE A 131 -4.10 10.00 -8.04
N PHE A 132 -3.74 9.60 -9.26
CA PHE A 132 -4.58 9.72 -10.44
C PHE A 132 -5.00 8.34 -10.89
N TRP A 133 -6.29 8.17 -11.17
CA TRP A 133 -6.83 6.91 -11.64
C TRP A 133 -7.61 7.10 -12.93
N SER A 134 -7.36 6.22 -13.90
CA SER A 134 -8.23 6.04 -15.07
C SER A 134 -8.47 4.54 -15.32
N PRO A 135 -9.55 4.17 -16.03
CA PRO A 135 -9.78 2.77 -16.42
C PRO A 135 -8.65 2.19 -17.27
N GLN A 136 -7.91 3.04 -18.00
CA GLN A 136 -6.85 2.61 -18.92
C GLN A 136 -5.50 2.43 -18.22
N THR A 137 -5.16 3.30 -17.27
CA THR A 137 -3.82 3.37 -16.68
C THR A 137 -3.76 2.88 -15.23
N GLY A 138 -4.91 2.61 -14.60
CA GLY A 138 -4.95 2.29 -13.17
C GLY A 138 -4.62 3.50 -12.30
N ALA A 139 -4.39 3.26 -11.01
CA ALA A 139 -4.09 4.31 -10.03
C ALA A 139 -2.57 4.52 -9.93
N GLN A 140 -2.09 5.73 -10.22
CA GLN A 140 -0.67 6.09 -10.23
C GLN A 140 -0.40 7.28 -9.30
N ILE A 141 0.71 7.21 -8.58
CA ILE A 141 1.18 8.25 -7.66
C ILE A 141 2.10 9.21 -8.40
N VAL A 142 1.79 10.51 -8.34
CA VAL A 142 2.65 11.58 -8.84
C VAL A 142 2.87 12.58 -7.71
N ARG A 143 4.11 13.05 -7.51
CA ARG A 143 4.47 13.93 -6.38
C ARG A 143 5.56 14.95 -6.74
N GLY A 144 5.89 15.78 -5.75
CA GLY A 144 7.01 16.73 -5.82
C GLY A 144 6.98 17.65 -7.04
N GLN A 145 8.17 17.91 -7.60
CA GLN A 145 8.34 18.80 -8.75
C GLN A 145 7.70 18.23 -10.03
N ILE A 146 7.63 16.91 -10.15
CA ILE A 146 6.97 16.24 -11.28
C ILE A 146 5.47 16.54 -11.25
N LEU A 147 4.81 16.42 -10.09
CA LEU A 147 3.40 16.76 -9.92
C LEU A 147 3.11 18.24 -10.19
N ALA A 148 3.96 19.13 -9.67
CA ALA A 148 3.82 20.57 -9.92
C ALA A 148 3.85 20.86 -11.43
N THR A 149 4.86 20.33 -12.12
CA THR A 149 5.01 20.46 -13.57
C THR A 149 3.84 19.86 -14.32
N TYR A 150 3.38 18.68 -13.90
CA TYR A 150 2.26 17.99 -14.53
C TYR A 150 0.97 18.81 -14.45
N ARG A 151 0.68 19.42 -13.29
CA ARG A 151 -0.46 20.32 -13.11
C ARG A 151 -0.34 21.59 -13.98
N ASP A 152 0.85 22.19 -14.05
CA ASP A 152 1.10 23.36 -14.90
C ASP A 152 0.93 23.06 -16.40
N ASN A 153 1.13 21.80 -16.80
CA ASN A 153 0.89 21.31 -18.16
C ASN A 153 -0.57 20.88 -18.42
N GLY A 154 -1.50 21.16 -17.48
CA GLY A 154 -2.93 20.90 -17.60
C GLY A 154 -3.39 19.56 -17.03
N GLY A 155 -2.50 18.80 -16.37
CA GLY A 155 -2.83 17.52 -15.75
C GLY A 155 -3.38 16.50 -16.76
N PRO A 156 -4.37 15.67 -16.37
CA PRO A 156 -4.93 14.63 -17.24
C PRO A 156 -5.56 15.14 -18.54
N ALA A 157 -6.16 16.34 -18.50
CA ALA A 157 -6.73 17.00 -19.68
C ALA A 157 -5.66 17.72 -20.54
N GLY A 158 -4.43 17.82 -20.02
CA GLY A 158 -3.30 18.47 -20.66
C GLY A 158 -2.68 17.67 -21.79
N ARG A 159 -1.50 18.09 -22.24
CA ARG A 159 -0.81 17.47 -23.39
C ARG A 159 -0.19 16.10 -23.09
N LEU A 160 0.12 15.83 -21.82
CA LEU A 160 0.74 14.58 -21.39
C LEU A 160 -0.28 13.44 -21.19
N GLY A 161 -1.55 13.78 -20.91
CA GLY A 161 -2.59 12.80 -20.61
C GLY A 161 -2.46 12.21 -19.20
N TRP A 162 -3.07 11.05 -18.96
CA TRP A 162 -3.02 10.36 -17.66
C TRP A 162 -1.62 9.81 -17.35
N PRO A 163 -1.20 9.76 -16.07
CA PRO A 163 0.01 9.03 -15.69
C PRO A 163 -0.16 7.54 -15.95
N VAL A 164 0.94 6.91 -16.38
CA VAL A 164 1.05 5.48 -16.71
C VAL A 164 1.92 4.75 -15.70
N SER A 165 2.83 5.46 -15.04
CA SER A 165 3.66 4.95 -13.96
C SER A 165 3.64 5.88 -12.76
N ASP A 166 4.05 5.34 -11.61
CA ASP A 166 4.54 6.16 -10.51
C ASP A 166 5.86 6.86 -10.90
N GLU A 167 6.48 7.55 -9.95
CA GLU A 167 7.87 7.98 -10.06
C GLU A 167 8.83 6.79 -9.98
N ILE A 168 9.69 6.69 -10.99
CA ILE A 168 10.75 5.70 -11.12
C ILE A 168 12.09 6.42 -10.93
N ALA A 169 12.92 5.88 -10.04
CA ALA A 169 14.29 6.38 -9.83
C ALA A 169 15.27 5.51 -10.62
N ASP A 170 16.03 6.14 -11.52
CA ASP A 170 17.11 5.53 -12.30
C ASP A 170 18.39 6.36 -12.11
N GLY A 171 19.22 5.94 -11.16
CA GLY A 171 20.40 6.69 -10.74
C GLY A 171 20.03 8.05 -10.13
N GLU A 172 20.50 9.13 -10.77
CA GLU A 172 20.21 10.51 -10.36
C GLU A 172 18.95 11.10 -11.04
N VAL A 173 18.31 10.32 -11.92
CA VAL A 173 17.11 10.73 -12.64
C VAL A 173 15.88 10.15 -11.95
N ILE A 174 14.89 10.99 -11.67
CA ILE A 174 13.55 10.56 -11.26
C ILE A 174 12.60 10.91 -12.40
N TYR A 175 11.78 9.98 -12.87
CA TYR A 175 10.84 10.26 -13.95
C TYR A 175 9.48 9.59 -13.72
N SER A 176 8.45 10.14 -14.34
CA SER A 176 7.13 9.50 -14.47
C SER A 176 6.71 9.50 -15.92
N ASP A 177 6.15 8.37 -16.36
CA ASP A 177 5.57 8.21 -17.68
C ASP A 177 4.10 8.63 -17.69
N PHE A 178 3.70 9.27 -18.78
CA PHE A 178 2.36 9.71 -19.08
C PHE A 178 1.96 9.18 -20.45
N GLN A 179 0.65 9.10 -20.72
CA GLN A 179 0.12 8.52 -21.95
C GLN A 179 0.77 9.07 -23.24
N ARG A 180 1.16 10.36 -23.24
CA ARG A 180 1.74 11.06 -24.39
C ARG A 180 3.05 11.75 -24.07
N GLY A 181 3.77 11.31 -23.05
CA GLY A 181 5.06 11.89 -22.73
C GLY A 181 5.66 11.42 -21.42
N GLN A 182 6.67 12.14 -20.98
CA GLN A 182 7.42 11.84 -19.77
C GLN A 182 7.82 13.17 -19.11
N ILE A 183 7.82 13.20 -17.78
CA ILE A 183 8.46 14.27 -17.03
C ILE A 183 9.64 13.65 -16.28
N ARG A 184 10.80 14.29 -16.39
CA ARG A 184 12.05 13.86 -15.76
C ARG A 184 12.59 14.97 -14.88
N LEU A 185 13.08 14.60 -13.72
CA LEU A 185 13.90 15.42 -12.84
C LEU A 185 15.32 14.88 -12.92
N GLU A 186 16.22 15.64 -13.53
CA GLU A 186 17.64 15.31 -13.71
C GLU A 186 18.47 16.55 -13.38
N ASP A 187 19.56 16.41 -12.62
CA ASP A 187 20.39 17.55 -12.17
C ASP A 187 19.59 18.68 -11.48
N GLN A 188 18.55 18.30 -10.72
CA GLN A 188 17.55 19.21 -10.12
C GLN A 188 16.79 20.10 -11.14
N ALA A 189 16.87 19.79 -12.43
CA ALA A 189 16.13 20.44 -13.50
C ALA A 189 14.99 19.57 -14.00
N ILE A 190 13.83 20.18 -14.22
CA ILE A 190 12.69 19.52 -14.82
C ILE A 190 12.81 19.54 -16.35
N ARG A 191 12.56 18.38 -16.96
CA ARG A 191 12.36 18.24 -18.41
C ARG A 191 11.02 17.60 -18.70
N VAL A 192 10.29 18.18 -19.64
CA VAL A 192 9.07 17.61 -20.20
C VAL A 192 9.38 17.12 -21.60
N VAL A 193 9.09 15.85 -21.87
CA VAL A 193 9.23 15.22 -23.19
C VAL A 193 7.84 14.81 -23.64
N GLU A 194 7.34 15.41 -24.71
CA GLU A 194 6.10 14.97 -25.36
C GLU A 194 6.44 13.91 -26.42
N HIS A 195 5.73 12.79 -26.41
CA HIS A 195 5.81 11.79 -27.47
C HIS A 195 4.80 12.15 -28.57
N SER A 196 5.30 12.32 -29.79
CA SER A 196 4.44 12.52 -30.97
C SER A 196 3.81 11.18 -31.35
N GLY A 197 2.49 11.14 -31.43
CA GLY A 197 1.73 9.99 -31.98
C GLY A 197 1.67 10.00 -33.50
#